data_AF-A0A5D6XMG8-F1
#
_entry.id   AF-A0A5D6XMG8-F1
#
_cell.length_a   1.000
_cell.length_b   1.000
_cell.length_c   1.000
_cell.angle_alpha   90.00
_cell.angle_beta   90.00
_cell.angle_gamma   90.00
#
_symmetry.space_group_name_H-M   'P 1'
#
loop_
_entity.id
_entity.type
_entity.pdbx_description
1 polymer ?
#
loop_
_entity_poly.entity_id
_entity_poly.type
_entity_poly.pdbx_seq_one_letter_code
_entity_poly.pdbx_strand_id
1 'polypeptide(L)' 'MKFVLGLCREGMTVICTIHQPSSLVYDMFTNIGILSAGETVYFGPRLEIISHFASTGYQCPMYLNPAEYFISLVNADFD' A
#
# COMPACT_ATOMS: atom_id res chain seq x y z
N MET A 1 0.18 -16.16 -1.71
CA MET A 1 -0.81 -15.23 -2.30
C MET A 1 -1.46 -15.68 -3.62
N LYS A 2 -0.96 -16.69 -4.34
CA LYS A 2 -1.62 -17.18 -5.58
C LYS A 2 -3.07 -17.64 -5.36
N PHE A 3 -3.35 -18.29 -4.24
CA PHE A 3 -4.71 -18.70 -3.85
C PHE A 3 -5.65 -17.49 -3.69
N VAL A 4 -5.21 -16.47 -2.95
CA VAL A 4 -5.98 -15.22 -2.75
C VAL A 4 -6.31 -14.56 -4.10
N LEU A 5 -5.36 -14.50 -5.03
CA LEU A 5 -5.65 -14.01 -6.39
C LEU A 5 -6.68 -14.86 -7.13
N GLY A 6 -6.68 -16.18 -6.92
CA GLY A 6 -7.70 -17.08 -7.44
C GLY A 6 -9.08 -16.69 -6.94
N LEU A 7 -9.23 -16.47 -5.63
CA LEU A 7 -10.50 -16.03 -5.04
C LEU A 7 -10.98 -14.70 -5.63
N CYS A 8 -10.08 -13.72 -5.79
CA CYS A 8 -10.42 -12.44 -6.41
C CYS A 8 -10.90 -12.59 -7.85
N ARG A 9 -10.30 -13.51 -8.62
CA ARG A 9 -10.69 -13.80 -10.01
C ARG A 9 -12.04 -14.51 -10.13
N GLU A 10 -12.46 -15.21 -9.08
CA GLU A 10 -13.79 -15.81 -8.96
C GLU A 10 -14.86 -14.79 -8.50
N GLY A 11 -14.50 -13.52 -8.34
CA GLY A 11 -15.40 -12.43 -7.98
C GLY A 11 -15.53 -12.19 -6.48
N MET A 12 -14.72 -12.85 -5.64
CA MET A 12 -14.70 -12.57 -4.20
C MET A 12 -13.90 -11.32 -3.87
N THR A 13 -14.45 -10.47 -3.01
CA THR A 13 -13.69 -9.34 -2.45
C THR A 13 -12.87 -9.82 -1.26
N VAL A 14 -11.56 -9.64 -1.32
CA VAL A 14 -10.64 -10.00 -0.23
C VAL A 14 -10.05 -8.72 0.36
N ILE A 15 -10.20 -8.57 1.68
CA ILE A 15 -9.56 -7.51 2.46
C ILE A 15 -8.58 -8.20 3.41
N CYS A 16 -7.32 -7.78 3.40
CA CYS A 16 -6.30 -8.32 4.29
C CYS A 16 -5.33 -7.23 4.73
N THR A 17 -4.70 -7.46 5.88
CA THR A 17 -3.57 -6.68 6.37
C THR A 17 -2.29 -7.50 6.17
N ILE A 18 -1.20 -6.84 5.80
CA ILE A 18 0.10 -7.49 5.62
C ILE A 18 1.13 -6.66 6.36
N HIS A 19 1.81 -7.29 7.31
CA HIS A 19 3.00 -6.71 7.91
C HIS A 19 4.18 -6.84 6.94
N GLN A 20 4.75 -5.71 6.51
CA GLN A 20 5.93 -5.65 5.63
C GLN A 20 5.79 -6.46 4.32
N PRO A 21 4.92 -6.04 3.38
CA PRO A 21 4.80 -6.72 2.10
C PRO A 21 6.07 -6.54 1.28
N SER A 22 6.58 -7.63 0.71
CA SER A 22 7.58 -7.54 -0.36
C SER A 22 7.00 -6.83 -1.58
N SER A 23 7.85 -6.29 -2.46
CA SER A 23 7.39 -5.60 -3.67
C SER A 23 6.46 -6.46 -4.53
N LEU A 24 6.73 -7.77 -4.62
CA LEU A 24 5.87 -8.70 -5.36
C LEU A 24 4.46 -8.79 -4.75
N VAL A 25 4.36 -8.81 -3.41
CA VAL A 25 3.07 -8.85 -2.73
C VAL A 25 2.37 -7.50 -2.85
N TYR A 26 3.11 -6.40 -2.76
CA TYR A 26 2.58 -5.06 -2.97
C TYR A 26 1.92 -4.92 -4.35
N ASP A 27 2.58 -5.38 -5.42
CA ASP A 27 2.08 -5.28 -6.79
C ASP A 27 0.78 -6.05 -7.06
N MET A 28 0.45 -6.99 -6.18
CA MET A 28 -0.77 -7.79 -6.29
C MET A 28 -2.02 -7.05 -5.81
N PHE A 29 -1.88 -5.97 -5.05
CA PHE A 29 -3.02 -5.22 -4.56
C PHE A 29 -3.64 -4.36 -5.66
N THR A 30 -4.97 -4.33 -5.70
CA THR A 30 -5.74 -3.40 -6.52
C THR A 30 -5.85 -2.05 -5.81
N ASN A 31 -6.25 -2.08 -4.53
CA ASN A 31 -6.34 -0.91 -3.67
C ASN A 31 -5.42 -1.10 -2.46
N ILE A 32 -4.88 0.02 -1.96
CA ILE A 32 -4.06 0.09 -0.76
C ILE A 32 -4.80 0.96 0.26
N GLY A 33 -4.85 0.49 1.50
CA GLY A 33 -5.25 1.27 2.67
C GLY A 33 -4.05 1.48 3.58
N ILE A 34 -3.73 2.74 3.89
CA ILE A 34 -2.69 3.12 4.86
C ILE A 34 -3.37 3.82 6.02
N LEU A 35 -3.14 3.29 7.21
CA LEU A 35 -3.63 3.84 8.47
C LEU A 35 -2.45 4.30 9.31
N SER A 36 -2.60 5.42 10.01
CA SER A 36 -1.67 5.90 11.04
C SER A 36 -2.46 6.49 12.20
N ALA A 37 -2.12 6.11 13.43
CA ALA A 37 -2.84 6.53 14.64
C ALA A 37 -4.38 6.33 14.61
N GLY A 38 -4.86 5.31 13.91
CA GLY A 38 -6.29 5.03 13.74
C GLY A 38 -6.98 5.85 12.63
N GLU A 39 -6.29 6.80 12.03
CA GLU A 39 -6.77 7.64 10.94
C GLU A 39 -6.35 7.08 9.57
N THR A 40 -7.17 7.33 8.55
CA THR A 40 -6.85 6.94 7.17
C THR A 40 -5.97 7.99 6.52
N VAL A 41 -4.75 7.60 6.16
CA VAL A 41 -3.83 8.47 5.41
C VAL A 41 -4.07 8.33 3.91
N TYR A 42 -4.30 7.11 3.44
CA TYR A 42 -4.61 6.82 2.04
C TYR A 42 -5.54 5.62 1.93
N PHE A 43 -6.55 5.72 1.06
CA PHE A 43 -7.33 4.56 0.64
C PHE A 43 -7.72 4.74 -0.83
N GLY A 44 -7.16 3.91 -1.71
CA GLY A 44 -7.39 4.05 -3.14
C GLY A 44 -6.56 3.10 -3.99
N PRO A 45 -6.60 3.26 -5.33
CA PRO A 45 -5.87 2.41 -6.25
C PRO A 45 -4.37 2.40 -5.96
N ARG A 46 -3.74 1.23 -5.97
CA ARG A 46 -2.29 1.11 -5.78
C ARG A 46 -1.50 1.93 -6.80
N LEU A 47 -2.03 2.10 -8.01
CA LEU A 47 -1.35 2.82 -9.09
C LEU A 47 -1.32 4.35 -8.88
N GLU A 48 -2.22 4.89 -8.05
CA GLU A 48 -2.38 6.33 -7.86
C GLU A 48 -1.64 6.85 -6.62
N ILE A 49 -1.22 5.95 -5.73
CA ILE A 49 -0.59 6.32 -4.46
C ILE A 49 0.68 7.15 -4.64
N ILE A 50 1.53 6.82 -5.63
CA ILE A 50 2.76 7.57 -5.90
C ILE A 50 2.42 9.01 -6.30
N SER A 51 1.49 9.19 -7.25
CA SER A 51 1.03 10.53 -7.65
C SER A 51 0.35 11.28 -6.51
N HIS A 52 -0.40 10.58 -5.66
CA HIS A 52 -1.07 11.18 -4.51
C HIS A 52 -0.05 11.81 -3.55
N PHE A 53 0.92 11.03 -3.05
CA PHE A 53 1.94 11.54 -2.15
C PHE A 53 2.91 12.54 -2.83
N ALA A 54 3.19 12.36 -4.12
CA ALA A 54 3.95 13.33 -4.90
C ALA A 54 3.30 14.71 -4.93
N SER A 55 1.96 14.77 -5.02
CA SER A 55 1.20 16.02 -5.00
C SER A 55 1.27 16.77 -3.68
N THR A 56 1.58 16.07 -2.58
CA THR A 56 1.77 16.64 -1.24
C THR A 56 3.24 16.87 -0.90
N GLY A 57 4.17 16.67 -1.85
CA GLY A 57 5.60 16.93 -1.67
C GLY A 57 6.47 15.71 -1.33
N TYR A 58 5.91 14.51 -1.26
CA TYR A 58 6.65 13.29 -0.93
C TYR A 58 6.87 12.41 -2.16
N GLN A 59 8.11 12.44 -2.69
CA GLN A 59 8.50 11.67 -3.88
C GLN A 59 9.06 10.31 -3.48
N CYS A 60 8.40 9.23 -3.91
CA CYS A 60 8.91 7.87 -3.73
C CYS A 60 10.10 7.61 -4.67
N PRO A 61 11.30 7.26 -4.15
CA PRO A 61 12.43 6.88 -4.98
C PRO A 61 12.15 5.61 -5.81
N MET A 62 12.63 5.56 -7.05
CA MET A 62 12.38 4.42 -7.96
C MET A 62 13.01 3.09 -7.50
N TYR A 63 14.02 3.14 -6.63
CA TYR A 63 14.72 1.95 -6.14
C TYR A 63 14.19 1.46 -4.79
N LEU A 64 13.17 2.10 -4.22
CA LEU A 64 12.53 1.66 -2.98
C LEU A 64 11.20 0.95 -3.28
N ASN A 65 10.88 -0.04 -2.45
CA ASN A 65 9.56 -0.63 -2.42
C ASN A 65 8.56 0.46 -1.95
N PRO A 66 7.54 0.81 -2.76
CA PRO A 66 6.59 1.86 -2.38
C PRO A 66 5.87 1.56 -1.07
N ALA A 67 5.62 0.28 -0.76
CA ALA A 67 5.00 -0.10 0.51
C ALA A 67 5.86 0.31 1.71
N GLU A 68 7.16 0.01 1.66
CA GLU A 68 8.11 0.37 2.71
C GLU A 68 8.26 1.88 2.82
N TYR A 69 8.38 2.58 1.68
CA TYR A 69 8.50 4.03 1.66
C TYR A 69 7.29 4.70 2.32
N PHE A 70 6.06 4.40 1.88
CA PHE A 70 4.87 5.06 2.44
C PHE A 70 4.57 4.64 3.86
N ILE A 71 4.81 3.39 4.25
CA ILE A 71 4.68 2.98 5.66
C ILE A 71 5.67 3.76 6.53
N SER A 72 6.94 3.89 6.11
CA SER A 72 7.94 4.66 6.86
C SER A 72 7.59 6.15 6.95
N LEU A 73 7.02 6.71 5.88
CA LEU A 73 6.64 8.11 5.81
C LEU A 73 5.51 8.47 6.78
N VAL A 74 4.54 7.59 6.98
CA VAL A 74 3.37 7.85 7.83
C VAL A 74 3.55 7.40 9.27
N ASN A 75 4.64 6.67 9.56
CA ASN A 75 4.87 6.13 10.88
C ASN A 75 5.39 7.23 11.82
N ALA A 76 4.56 7.60 12.80
CA ALA A 76 4.87 8.63 13.78
C ALA A 76 5.61 8.10 15.02
N ASP A 77 5.80 6.78 15.15
CA ASP A 77 6.32 6.15 16.38
C ASP A 77 7.85 6.25 16.51
N PHE A 78 8.56 6.76 15.50
CA PHE A 78 10.03 6.81 15.46
C PHE A 78 10.62 8.23 15.53
N ASP A 79 9.81 9.24 15.90
CA ASP A 79 10.25 10.58 16.27
C ASP A 79 10.30 10.78 17.81
#